data_AF-A0A4Q3CAE1-F1
#
_entry.id   AF-A0A4Q3CAE1-F1
#
_cell.length_a   1.000
_cell.length_b   1.000
_cell.length_c   1.000
_cell.angle_alpha   90.00
_cell.angle_beta   90.00
_cell.angle_gamma   90.00
#
_symmetry.space_group_name_H-M   'P 1'
#
loop_
_entity.id
_entity.type
_entity.pdbx_description
1 polymer ?
#
loop_
_entity_poly.entity_id
_entity_poly.type
_entity_poly.pdbx_seq_one_letter_code
_entity_poly.pdbx_strand_id
1 'polypeptide(L)'
;MIYITQLIYIKPGQEAVFHQFEDVAIPLIAKYNGTLLLRVRPDEQAIIKSNTKHPYEIHLVKFPAEQDLEDFMKDEERKKFLHLKEQSIESVVLIKGAKM
;
A
#
# COMPACT_ATOMS: atom_id res chain seq x y z
N MET A 1 -2.12 18.15 4.64
CA MET A 1 -2.51 16.74 4.85
C MET A 1 -2.91 16.13 3.53
N ILE A 2 -2.33 14.97 3.22
CA ILE A 2 -2.57 14.23 1.98
C ILE A 2 -3.10 12.83 2.30
N TYR A 3 -3.92 12.29 1.41
CA TYR A 3 -4.44 10.93 1.49
C TYR A 3 -3.92 10.16 0.28
N ILE A 4 -3.38 8.97 0.52
CA ILE A 4 -2.91 8.06 -0.52
C ILE A 4 -3.74 6.79 -0.44
N THR A 5 -4.44 6.48 -1.53
CA THR A 5 -5.06 5.18 -1.73
C THR A 5 -4.16 4.34 -2.62
N GLN A 6 -3.85 3.13 -2.20
CA GLN A 6 -3.12 2.15 -3.00
C GLN A 6 -4.04 0.97 -3.29
N LEU A 7 -4.24 0.68 -4.58
CA LEU A 7 -4.86 -0.56 -5.03
C LEU A 7 -3.74 -1.50 -5.46
N ILE A 8 -3.51 -2.56 -4.69
CA ILE A 8 -2.34 -3.43 -4.82
C ILE A 8 -2.78 -4.72 -5.51
N TYR A 9 -2.07 -5.09 -6.58
CA TYR A 9 -2.24 -6.33 -7.32
C TYR A 9 -0.96 -7.16 -7.16
N ILE A 10 -1.10 -8.41 -6.72
CA ILE A 10 0.04 -9.30 -6.48
C ILE A 10 0.10 -10.39 -7.56
N LYS A 11 1.29 -10.95 -7.76
CA LYS A 11 1.51 -12.10 -8.62
C LYS A 11 0.94 -13.36 -7.94
N PRO A 12 0.30 -14.29 -8.68
CA PRO A 12 -0.24 -15.51 -8.12
C PRO A 12 0.82 -16.33 -7.36
N GLY A 13 0.48 -16.81 -6.16
CA GLY A 13 1.37 -17.65 -5.35
C GLY A 13 2.47 -16.88 -4.59
N GLN A 14 2.46 -15.54 -4.63
CA GLN A 14 3.41 -14.69 -3.91
C GLN A 14 2.79 -14.01 -2.68
N GLU A 15 1.63 -14.49 -2.20
CA GLU A 15 0.89 -13.92 -1.07
C GLU A 15 1.77 -13.83 0.19
N ALA A 16 2.47 -14.91 0.52
CA ALA A 16 3.35 -14.95 1.70
C ALA A 16 4.52 -13.96 1.59
N VAL A 17 5.11 -13.83 0.40
CA VAL A 17 6.20 -12.87 0.14
C VAL A 17 5.70 -11.43 0.24
N PHE A 18 4.48 -11.18 -0.26
CA PHE A 18 3.82 -9.89 -0.10
C PHE A 18 3.58 -9.56 1.38
N HIS A 19 3.07 -10.52 2.17
CA HIS A 19 2.84 -10.29 3.61
C HIS A 19 4.15 -9.99 4.37
N GLN A 20 5.24 -10.69 4.05
CA GLN A 20 6.55 -10.38 4.61
C GLN A 20 7.03 -8.96 4.28
N PHE A 21 6.77 -8.50 3.05
CA PHE A 21 7.05 -7.10 2.69
C PHE A 21 6.21 -6.12 3.53
N GLU A 22 4.93 -6.41 3.72
CA GLU A 22 4.02 -5.57 4.50
C GLU A 22 4.38 -5.50 5.99
N ASP A 23 4.84 -6.61 6.57
CA ASP A 23 5.29 -6.67 7.97
C ASP A 23 6.43 -5.68 8.26
N VAL A 24 7.21 -5.32 7.24
CA VAL A 24 8.23 -4.27 7.34
C VAL A 24 7.71 -2.90 6.90
N ALA A 25 6.99 -2.84 5.78
CA ALA A 25 6.59 -1.56 5.19
C ALA A 25 5.50 -0.83 5.98
N ILE A 26 4.56 -1.54 6.60
CA ILE A 26 3.43 -0.94 7.33
C ILE A 26 3.90 -0.21 8.59
N PRO A 27 4.76 -0.79 9.47
CA PRO A 27 5.28 -0.08 10.63
C PRO A 27 6.00 1.23 10.29
N LEU A 28 6.69 1.28 9.15
CA LEU A 28 7.40 2.49 8.69
C LEU A 28 6.46 3.65 8.39
N ILE A 29 5.18 3.41 8.11
CA ILE A 29 4.20 4.49 7.90
C ILE A 29 4.16 5.41 9.14
N ALA A 30 4.09 4.83 10.33
CA ALA A 30 4.03 5.59 11.58
C ALA A 30 5.35 6.32 11.91
N LYS A 31 6.49 5.74 11.52
CA LYS A 31 7.83 6.34 11.66
C LYS A 31 7.93 7.70 10.96
N TYR A 32 7.20 7.87 9.87
CA TYR A 32 7.14 9.12 9.09
C TYR A 32 5.81 9.84 9.27
N ASN A 33 5.27 9.88 10.50
CA ASN A 33 4.04 10.60 10.87
C ASN A 33 2.77 10.18 10.10
N GLY A 34 2.84 9.11 9.32
CA GLY A 34 1.73 8.58 8.56
C GLY A 34 0.76 7.82 9.45
N THR A 35 -0.47 7.65 8.96
CA THR A 35 -1.47 6.80 9.60
C THR A 35 -2.13 5.91 8.56
N LEU A 36 -2.04 4.59 8.75
CA LEU A 36 -2.84 3.63 8.01
C LEU A 36 -4.30 3.74 8.49
N LEU A 37 -5.17 4.25 7.63
CA LEU A 37 -6.59 4.49 7.93
C LEU A 37 -7.47 3.30 7.56
N LEU A 38 -7.14 2.62 6.46
CA LEU A 38 -7.85 1.45 5.99
C LEU A 38 -6.85 0.46 5.41
N ARG A 39 -7.06 -0.81 5.73
CA ARG A 39 -6.41 -1.95 5.10
C ARG A 39 -7.47 -3.02 4.90
N VAL A 40 -7.72 -3.41 3.65
CA VAL A 40 -8.75 -4.40 3.33
C VAL A 40 -8.31 -5.29 2.20
N ARG A 41 -8.52 -6.60 2.37
CA ARG A 41 -8.46 -7.62 1.30
C ARG A 41 -9.90 -7.95 0.92
N PRO A 42 -10.47 -7.33 -0.13
CA PRO A 42 -11.85 -7.58 -0.49
C PRO A 42 -12.02 -9.01 -1.00
N ASP A 43 -13.04 -9.72 -0.52
CA ASP A 43 -13.51 -10.94 -1.16
C ASP A 43 -14.47 -10.60 -2.32
N GLU A 44 -14.92 -11.62 -3.06
CA GLU A 44 -15.84 -11.42 -4.18
C GLU A 44 -17.20 -10.86 -3.75
N GLN A 45 -17.65 -11.11 -2.51
CA GLN A 45 -18.93 -10.62 -2.01
C GLN A 45 -18.88 -9.13 -1.66
N ALA A 46 -17.69 -8.61 -1.34
CA ALA A 46 -17.47 -7.20 -1.07
C ALA A 46 -17.53 -6.32 -2.33
N ILE A 47 -17.42 -6.91 -3.53
CA ILE A 47 -17.39 -6.15 -4.79
C ILE A 47 -18.76 -6.17 -5.47
N ILE A 48 -19.47 -5.03 -5.38
CA ILE A 48 -20.80 -4.85 -5.99
C ILE A 48 -20.71 -4.77 -7.53
N LYS A 49 -19.68 -4.09 -8.07
CA LYS A 49 -19.44 -3.93 -9.50
C LYS A 49 -17.99 -3.51 -9.74
N SER A 50 -17.36 -4.10 -10.76
CA SER A 50 -16.04 -3.68 -11.25
C SER A 50 -16.00 -3.76 -12.78
N ASN A 51 -15.21 -2.87 -13.39
CA ASN A 51 -14.84 -2.93 -14.81
C ASN A 51 -13.33 -3.20 -15.00
N THR A 52 -12.63 -3.53 -13.92
CA THR A 52 -11.20 -3.86 -13.89
C THR A 52 -10.95 -5.10 -13.03
N LYS A 53 -9.72 -5.62 -13.05
CA LYS A 53 -9.26 -6.59 -12.05
C LYS A 53 -9.51 -6.04 -10.64
N HIS A 54 -9.83 -6.94 -9.70
CA HIS A 54 -9.97 -6.57 -8.29
C HIS A 54 -8.58 -6.47 -7.65
N PRO A 55 -8.31 -5.45 -6.83
CA PRO A 55 -7.08 -5.41 -6.06
C PRO A 55 -7.08 -6.56 -5.06
N TYR A 56 -5.90 -7.14 -4.85
CA TYR A 56 -5.68 -8.08 -3.77
C TYR A 56 -5.83 -7.39 -2.40
N GLU A 57 -5.30 -6.18 -2.30
CA GLU A 57 -5.37 -5.40 -1.08
C GLU A 57 -5.49 -3.89 -1.38
N ILE A 58 -6.26 -3.19 -0.54
CA ILE A 58 -6.45 -1.74 -0.62
C ILE A 58 -5.93 -1.12 0.67
N HIS A 59 -5.05 -0.14 0.53
CA HIS A 59 -4.60 0.71 1.63
C HIS A 59 -5.11 2.13 1.46
N LEU A 60 -5.65 2.74 2.51
CA LEU A 60 -5.81 4.18 2.63
C LEU A 60 -4.86 4.67 3.73
N VAL A 61 -3.94 5.55 3.38
CA VAL A 61 -2.96 6.12 4.30
C VAL A 61 -3.08 7.64 4.26
N LYS A 62 -2.92 8.31 5.40
CA LYS A 62 -2.76 9.77 5.43
C LYS A 62 -1.37 10.15 5.91
N PHE A 63 -0.87 11.27 5.39
CA PHE A 63 0.34 11.93 5.88
C PHE A 63 0.05 13.41 6.17
N PRO A 64 0.65 14.01 7.22
CA PRO A 64 0.47 15.43 7.53
C PRO A 64 0.96 16.35 6.40
N ALA A 65 2.14 16.08 5.84
CA ALA A 65 2.75 16.80 4.73
C ALA A 65 3.20 15.86 3.60
N GLU A 66 3.54 16.44 2.45
CA GLU A 66 4.10 15.71 1.31
C GLU A 66 5.52 15.20 1.59
N GLN A 67 6.30 15.98 2.34
CA GLN A 67 7.64 15.59 2.78
C GLN A 67 7.63 14.28 3.59
N ASP A 68 6.64 14.11 4.47
CA ASP A 68 6.50 12.87 5.27
C ASP A 68 6.33 11.64 4.38
N LEU A 69 5.54 11.75 3.31
CA LEU A 69 5.36 10.68 2.32
C LEU A 69 6.65 10.44 1.53
N GLU A 70 7.34 11.51 1.12
CA GLU A 70 8.61 11.37 0.40
C GLU A 70 9.68 10.67 1.24
N ASP A 71 9.78 11.02 2.52
CA ASP A 71 10.74 10.44 3.44
C ASP A 71 10.42 8.97 3.70
N PHE A 72 9.14 8.62 3.87
CA PHE A 72 8.66 7.25 3.90
C PHE A 72 9.05 6.46 2.63
N MET A 73 8.92 7.07 1.45
CA MET A 73 9.27 6.41 0.19
C MET A 73 10.79 6.22 0.02
N LYS A 74 11.60 7.06 0.67
CA LYS A 74 13.07 7.04 0.64
C LYS A 74 13.72 6.23 1.77
N ASP A 75 12.94 5.73 2.73
CA ASP A 75 13.44 4.97 3.89
C ASP A 75 14.39 3.82 3.50
N GLU A 76 15.55 3.76 4.15
CA GLU A 76 16.61 2.80 3.85
C GLU A 76 16.27 1.37 4.30
N GLU A 77 15.46 1.20 5.35
CA GLU A 77 14.99 -0.12 5.76
C GLU A 77 14.02 -0.65 4.70
N ARG A 78 13.09 0.18 4.22
CA ARG A 78 12.18 -0.16 3.13
C ARG A 78 12.92 -0.55 1.84
N LYS A 79 14.02 0.15 1.50
CA LYS A 79 14.84 -0.19 0.32
C LYS A 79 15.44 -1.59 0.40
N LYS A 80 15.81 -2.07 1.60
CA LYS A 80 16.36 -3.43 1.78
C LYS A 80 15.34 -4.50 1.39
N PHE A 81 14.04 -4.23 1.53
CA PHE A 81 12.95 -5.16 1.22
C PHE A 81 12.27 -4.88 -0.12
N LEU A 82 12.84 -3.97 -0.94
CA LEU A 82 12.30 -3.66 -2.27
C LEU A 82 12.28 -4.90 -3.18
N HIS A 83 13.22 -5.83 -2.99
CA HIS A 83 13.24 -7.11 -3.70
C HIS A 83 11.98 -7.97 -3.43
N LEU A 84 11.45 -7.99 -2.19
CA LEU A 84 10.21 -8.70 -1.86
C LEU A 84 9.00 -8.03 -2.54
N LYS A 85 9.00 -6.70 -2.59
CA LYS A 85 8.00 -5.91 -3.32
C LYS A 85 8.02 -6.25 -4.81
N GLU A 86 9.18 -6.21 -5.44
CA GLU A 86 9.35 -6.51 -6.87
C GLU A 86 9.00 -7.96 -7.21
N GLN A 87 9.30 -8.88 -6.29
CA GLN A 87 8.98 -10.29 -6.44
C GLN A 87 7.46 -10.52 -6.39
N SER A 88 6.77 -9.91 -5.42
CA SER A 88 5.38 -10.24 -5.10
C SER A 88 4.33 -9.36 -5.79
N ILE A 89 4.62 -8.10 -6.09
CA ILE A 89 3.63 -7.15 -6.64
C ILE A 89 3.63 -7.21 -8.18
N GLU A 90 2.45 -7.38 -8.78
CA GLU A 90 2.22 -7.24 -10.23
C GLU A 90 2.14 -5.74 -10.59
N SER A 91 1.31 -4.98 -9.88
CA SER A 91 1.16 -3.54 -10.08
C SER A 91 0.53 -2.85 -8.87
N VAL A 92 0.66 -1.52 -8.80
CA VAL A 92 -0.03 -0.68 -7.82
C VAL A 92 -0.63 0.52 -8.52
N VAL A 93 -1.91 0.78 -8.30
CA VAL A 93 -2.52 2.06 -8.66
C VAL A 93 -2.49 2.97 -7.43
N LEU A 94 -1.78 4.09 -7.54
CA LEU A 94 -1.64 5.07 -6.47
C LEU A 94 -2.49 6.30 -6.79
N ILE A 95 -3.39 6.65 -5.88
CA ILE A 95 -4.31 7.78 -6.01
C ILE A 95 -4.03 8.76 -4.87
N LYS A 96 -3.68 10.00 -5.20
CA LYS A 96 -3.51 11.09 -4.24
C LYS A 96 -4.83 11.87 -4.12
N GLY A 97 -5.36 11.96 -2.91
CA GLY A 97 -6.59 12.67 -2.58
C GLY A 97 -6.41 13.74 -1.50
N ALA A 98 -7.38 14.63 -1.42
CA ALA A 98 -7.55 15.59 -0.35
C ALA A 98 -8.95 15.42 0.26
N LYS A 99 -9.07 15.67 1.56
CA LYS A 99 -10.37 15.70 2.24
C LYS A 99 -11.05 17.03 1.97
N MET A 100 -12.31 17.00 1.55
CA MET A 100 -13.19 18.17 1.45
C MET A 100 -13.97 18.38 2.75
#